data_AF-A0A915MMZ9-F1
#
_entry.id   AF-A0A915MMZ9-F1
#
_cell.length_a   1.000
_cell.length_b   1.000
_cell.length_c   1.000
_cell.angle_alpha   90.00
_cell.angle_beta   90.00
_cell.angle_gamma   90.00
#
_symmetry.space_group_name_H-M   'P 1'
#
loop_
_entity.id
_entity.type
_entity.pdbx_description
1 polymer ?
#
loop_
_entity_poly.entity_id
_entity_poly.type
_entity_poly.pdbx_seq_one_letter_code
_entity_poly.pdbx_strand_id
1 'polypeptide(L)'
;IIRHLLNVLWIGRWFARRRRSSLQTQKSVCRSHAATSMVYNQLHQLHLLGVDGIGLTQRGALNIALLAANLAESAGSSAISHALRAEMYACAAIRCRLCLPRWLRLPIAGYFFRRAKRHVSKSHRLEGNTEQIYSLQWAFHPLARKFLADPLRLAAILDGSGAQRQTNFPFTDSTQSAKPLEVLRDAFKIYLLDALLTQIDSSEGLRVPDFVERSQLLLQICIANGSDTSVKCKENGGESYRTDSEALSDILLSSNSSAGDELCTWWAHLLSSALHWRHGNMARARQHNAIVRKCPQNLLQSDTALAVGLAFCSRKICLEDRKQKAWTEIALLHVEKAFAHLQRENRFHRWQVPLECQGQGIDKIQ
;
A
#
# COMPACT_ATOMS: atom_id res chain seq x y z
N ILE A 1 0.68 -2.34 27.48
CA ILE A 1 0.59 -3.79 27.14
C ILE A 1 -0.37 -4.54 28.07
N ILE A 2 -0.17 -4.47 29.40
CA ILE A 2 -1.01 -5.16 30.41
C ILE A 2 -2.52 -4.92 30.19
N ARG A 3 -2.95 -3.66 30.02
CA ARG A 3 -4.36 -3.31 29.73
C ARG A 3 -4.92 -4.06 28.50
N HIS A 4 -4.15 -4.18 27.43
CA HIS A 4 -4.56 -4.88 26.22
C HIS A 4 -4.58 -6.41 26.41
N LEU A 5 -3.62 -6.96 27.16
CA LEU A 5 -3.62 -8.37 27.56
C LEU A 5 -4.86 -8.72 28.40
N LEU A 6 -5.20 -7.88 29.38
CA LEU A 6 -6.42 -8.04 30.19
C LEU A 6 -7.69 -7.95 29.34
N ASN A 7 -7.70 -7.09 28.31
CA ASN A 7 -8.81 -7.02 27.36
C ASN A 7 -8.90 -8.25 26.44
N VAL A 8 -7.77 -8.86 26.07
CA VAL A 8 -7.73 -10.15 25.33
C VAL A 8 -8.36 -11.24 26.18
N LEU A 9 -7.99 -11.30 27.46
CA LEU A 9 -8.47 -12.28 28.43
C LEU A 9 -9.89 -11.99 28.96
N TRP A 10 -10.59 -11.00 28.41
CA TRP A 10 -11.91 -10.54 28.87
C TRP A 10 -11.99 -9.97 30.29
N ILE A 11 -10.96 -10.14 31.11
CA ILE A 11 -10.81 -9.62 32.47
C ILE A 11 -10.96 -8.09 32.50
N GLY A 12 -10.33 -7.39 31.55
CA GLY A 12 -10.43 -5.94 31.43
C GLY A 12 -11.86 -5.46 31.12
N ARG A 13 -12.60 -6.20 30.28
CA ARG A 13 -14.00 -5.90 29.95
C ARG A 13 -14.95 -6.26 31.09
N TRP A 14 -14.58 -7.23 31.90
CA TRP A 14 -15.31 -7.60 33.11
C TRP A 14 -15.17 -6.51 34.18
N PHE A 15 -13.94 -6.06 34.48
CA PHE A 15 -13.72 -4.93 35.39
C PHE A 15 -14.38 -3.64 34.91
N ALA A 16 -14.26 -3.31 33.62
CA ALA A 16 -14.88 -2.12 33.06
C ALA A 16 -16.42 -2.13 33.12
N ARG A 17 -17.05 -3.31 33.01
CA ARG A 17 -18.50 -3.46 33.19
C ARG A 17 -18.93 -3.36 34.64
N ARG A 18 -18.14 -3.91 35.57
CA ARG A 18 -18.44 -3.89 37.01
C ARG A 18 -18.27 -2.51 37.63
N ARG A 19 -17.43 -1.65 37.04
CA ARG A 19 -17.12 -0.30 37.53
C ARG A 19 -17.84 0.84 36.80
N ARG A 20 -18.84 0.54 35.95
CA ARG A 20 -19.71 1.59 35.38
C ARG A 20 -20.59 2.17 36.48
N SER A 21 -20.06 3.13 37.24
CA SER A 21 -20.90 4.15 37.85
C SER A 21 -21.57 4.95 36.73
N SER A 22 -22.85 5.27 36.87
CA SER A 22 -23.65 6.03 35.89
C SER A 22 -23.21 7.49 35.69
N LEU A 23 -22.03 7.89 36.21
CA LEU A 23 -21.49 9.22 35.93
C LEU A 23 -21.13 9.31 34.45
N GLN A 24 -21.92 10.09 33.71
CA GLN A 24 -21.59 10.53 32.36
C GLN A 24 -20.15 11.04 32.36
N THR A 25 -19.28 10.36 31.61
CA THR A 25 -17.94 10.89 31.33
C THR A 25 -18.11 12.28 30.75
N GLN A 26 -17.50 13.30 31.38
CA GLN A 26 -17.63 14.67 30.92
C GLN A 26 -17.17 14.76 29.46
N LYS A 27 -18.02 15.33 28.59
CA LYS A 27 -17.73 15.46 27.15
C LYS A 27 -16.40 16.16 26.88
N SER A 28 -15.99 17.09 27.75
CA SER A 28 -14.69 17.77 27.72
C SER A 28 -13.50 16.80 27.87
N VAL A 29 -13.60 15.82 28.77
CA VAL A 29 -12.56 14.80 28.99
C VAL A 29 -12.44 13.88 27.77
N CYS A 30 -13.57 13.46 27.19
CA CYS A 30 -13.56 12.65 25.97
C CYS A 30 -12.92 13.40 24.79
N ARG A 31 -13.21 14.70 24.63
CA ARG A 31 -12.60 15.56 23.60
C ARG A 31 -11.09 15.74 23.83
N SER A 32 -10.66 15.99 25.06
CA SER A 32 -9.23 16.09 25.40
C SER A 32 -8.48 14.79 25.11
N HIS A 33 -9.06 13.63 25.47
CA HIS A 33 -8.49 12.32 25.12
C HIS A 33 -8.43 12.10 23.61
N ALA A 34 -9.44 12.55 22.84
CA ALA A 34 -9.42 12.47 21.39
C ALA A 34 -8.29 13.31 20.78
N ALA A 35 -8.17 14.58 21.17
CA ALA A 35 -7.10 15.47 20.72
C ALA A 35 -5.71 14.89 21.04
N THR A 36 -5.49 14.48 22.29
CA THR A 36 -4.21 13.89 22.73
C THR A 36 -3.91 12.60 21.97
N SER A 37 -4.92 11.76 21.72
CA SER A 37 -4.77 10.54 20.93
C SER A 37 -4.33 10.82 19.50
N MET A 38 -4.83 11.89 18.88
CA MET A 38 -4.47 12.26 17.51
C MET A 38 -3.02 12.75 17.43
N VAL A 39 -2.61 13.60 18.37
CA VAL A 39 -1.21 14.07 18.47
C VAL A 39 -0.24 12.90 18.65
N TYR A 40 -0.53 11.98 19.58
CA TYR A 40 0.32 10.79 19.73
C TYR A 40 0.31 9.87 18.52
N ASN A 41 -0.81 9.76 17.80
CA ASN A 41 -0.84 8.99 16.56
C ASN A 41 0.02 9.63 15.48
N GLN A 42 -0.04 10.95 15.28
CA GLN A 42 0.81 11.67 14.33
C GLN A 42 2.29 11.51 14.66
N LEU A 43 2.67 11.74 15.92
CA LEU A 43 4.05 11.55 16.36
C LEU A 43 4.52 10.11 16.15
N HIS A 44 3.66 9.14 16.45
CA HIS A 44 3.94 7.73 16.22
C HIS A 44 4.14 7.40 14.73
N GLN A 45 3.35 8.00 13.84
CA GLN A 45 3.47 7.83 12.39
C GLN A 45 4.76 8.44 11.85
N LEU A 46 5.11 9.66 12.27
CA LEU A 46 6.38 10.31 11.89
C LEU A 46 7.58 9.46 12.30
N HIS A 47 7.55 8.93 13.52
CA HIS A 47 8.59 8.02 13.99
C HIS A 47 8.60 6.70 13.22
N LEU A 48 7.44 6.18 12.79
CA LEU A 48 7.42 4.99 11.94
C LEU A 48 8.15 5.26 10.62
N LEU A 49 8.06 6.47 10.07
CA LEU A 49 8.72 6.89 8.83
C LEU A 49 10.16 7.37 9.03
N GLY A 50 10.66 7.45 10.26
CA GLY A 50 11.99 7.99 10.58
C GLY A 50 12.16 9.48 10.23
N VAL A 51 11.06 10.23 10.08
CA VAL A 51 11.07 11.64 9.65
C VAL A 51 11.16 12.61 10.84
N ASP A 52 10.85 12.13 12.05
CA ASP A 52 10.73 12.98 13.24
C ASP A 52 12.07 13.55 13.73
N GLY A 53 13.22 12.98 13.34
CA GLY A 53 14.54 13.39 13.84
C GLY A 53 14.73 13.18 15.35
N ILE A 54 13.68 12.71 16.03
CA ILE A 54 13.65 12.42 17.45
C ILE A 54 14.23 11.02 17.62
N GLY A 55 15.40 10.92 18.26
CA GLY A 55 16.09 9.66 18.59
C GLY A 55 15.38 8.82 19.66
N LEU A 56 14.07 8.64 19.55
CA LEU A 56 13.26 7.84 20.45
C LEU A 56 13.71 6.38 20.35
N THR A 57 13.92 5.76 21.51
CA THR A 57 14.20 4.32 21.55
C THR A 57 13.00 3.54 21.02
N GLN A 58 13.24 2.33 20.50
CA GLN A 58 12.17 1.41 20.05
C GLN A 58 11.07 1.23 21.11
N ARG A 59 11.44 1.23 22.39
CA ARG A 59 10.50 1.16 23.52
C ARG A 59 9.67 2.42 23.68
N GLY A 60 10.29 3.60 23.55
CA GLY A 60 9.60 4.89 23.57
C GLY A 60 8.57 5.00 22.44
N ALA A 61 8.97 4.61 21.24
CA ALA A 61 8.10 4.64 20.07
C ALA A 61 6.91 3.66 20.19
N LEU A 62 7.14 2.47 20.76
CA LEU A 62 6.08 1.53 21.12
C LEU A 62 5.14 2.12 22.19
N ASN A 63 5.67 2.83 23.18
CA ASN A 63 4.86 3.46 24.22
C ASN A 63 3.92 4.51 23.63
N ILE A 64 4.40 5.37 22.74
CA ILE A 64 3.56 6.39 22.07
C ILE A 64 2.43 5.73 21.27
N ALA A 65 2.72 4.66 20.51
CA ALA A 65 1.70 3.91 19.78
C ALA A 65 0.61 3.36 20.70
N LEU A 66 1.00 2.82 21.85
CA LEU A 66 0.08 2.28 22.84
C LEU A 66 -0.71 3.37 23.55
N LEU A 67 -0.10 4.53 23.84
CA LEU A 67 -0.78 5.68 24.44
C LEU A 67 -1.86 6.24 23.50
N ALA A 68 -1.54 6.40 22.21
CA ALA A 68 -2.52 6.78 21.18
C ALA A 68 -3.69 5.78 21.18
N ALA A 69 -3.41 4.49 21.06
CA ALA A 69 -4.45 3.45 21.08
C ALA A 69 -5.28 3.42 22.38
N ASN A 70 -4.66 3.69 23.54
CA ASN A 70 -5.34 3.74 24.84
C ASN A 70 -6.29 4.93 24.93
N LEU A 71 -5.80 6.13 24.62
CA LEU A 71 -6.58 7.36 24.68
C LEU A 71 -7.72 7.34 23.65
N ALA A 72 -7.49 6.72 22.49
CA ALA A 72 -8.51 6.54 21.48
C ALA A 72 -9.71 5.70 21.96
N GLU A 73 -9.47 4.75 22.86
CA GLU A 73 -10.54 3.98 23.50
C GLU A 73 -11.25 4.78 24.58
N SER A 74 -10.49 5.49 25.40
CA SER A 74 -11.02 6.33 26.48
C SER A 74 -11.91 7.46 25.95
N ALA A 75 -11.60 8.00 24.77
CA ALA A 75 -12.37 9.04 24.11
C ALA A 75 -13.79 8.61 23.68
N GLY A 76 -14.04 7.30 23.51
CA GLY A 76 -15.36 6.79 23.11
C GLY A 76 -15.75 7.11 21.65
N SER A 77 -16.75 6.41 21.10
CA SER A 77 -17.09 6.48 19.66
C SER A 77 -17.65 7.82 19.19
N SER A 78 -18.06 8.69 20.11
CA SER A 78 -18.54 10.03 19.79
C SER A 78 -17.43 11.03 19.46
N ALA A 79 -16.17 10.75 19.83
CA ALA A 79 -15.07 11.72 19.68
C ALA A 79 -13.96 11.25 18.71
N ILE A 80 -13.94 9.96 18.34
CA ILE A 80 -13.00 9.42 17.35
C ILE A 80 -13.74 8.41 16.47
N SER A 81 -13.67 8.63 15.16
CA SER A 81 -14.28 7.77 14.14
C SER A 81 -13.74 6.33 14.19
N HIS A 82 -14.54 5.40 13.68
CA HIS A 82 -14.14 4.01 13.56
C HIS A 82 -12.97 3.84 12.60
N ALA A 83 -12.89 4.63 11.53
CA ALA A 83 -11.77 4.59 10.60
C ALA A 83 -10.44 5.03 11.22
N LEU A 84 -10.41 6.18 11.91
CA LEU A 84 -9.19 6.68 12.54
C LEU A 84 -8.68 5.69 13.61
N ARG A 85 -9.59 5.02 14.33
CA ARG A 85 -9.21 3.91 15.21
C ARG A 85 -8.65 2.71 14.48
N ALA A 86 -9.21 2.37 13.33
CA ALA A 86 -8.70 1.25 12.54
C ALA A 86 -7.25 1.50 12.13
N GLU A 87 -6.96 2.71 11.67
CA GLU A 87 -5.61 3.17 11.33
C GLU A 87 -4.67 3.13 12.54
N MET A 88 -5.06 3.71 13.67
CA MET A 88 -4.27 3.67 14.92
C MET A 88 -3.93 2.24 15.34
N TYR A 89 -4.89 1.30 15.24
CA TYR A 89 -4.62 -0.11 15.56
C TYR A 89 -3.75 -0.81 14.52
N ALA A 90 -3.90 -0.49 13.24
CA ALA A 90 -3.03 -1.04 12.20
C ALA A 90 -1.58 -0.57 12.40
N CYS A 91 -1.36 0.73 12.63
CA CYS A 91 -0.06 1.29 12.95
C CYS A 91 0.51 0.70 14.25
N ALA A 92 -0.30 0.56 15.30
CA ALA A 92 0.14 -0.10 16.55
C ALA A 92 0.56 -1.57 16.32
N ALA A 93 -0.11 -2.28 15.41
CA ALA A 93 0.27 -3.64 15.04
C ALA A 93 1.63 -3.68 14.33
N ILE A 94 1.89 -2.75 13.40
CA ILE A 94 3.20 -2.62 12.73
C ILE A 94 4.30 -2.29 13.74
N ARG A 95 4.06 -1.34 14.64
CA ARG A 95 5.02 -1.01 15.71
C ARG A 95 5.31 -2.17 16.64
N CYS A 96 4.28 -2.95 17.01
CA CYS A 96 4.45 -4.19 17.75
C CYS A 96 5.32 -5.20 16.98
N ARG A 97 5.21 -5.24 15.64
CA ARG A 97 6.07 -6.08 14.80
C ARG A 97 7.53 -5.66 14.86
N LEU A 98 7.80 -4.36 14.80
CA LEU A 98 9.16 -3.83 14.81
C LEU A 98 9.83 -3.96 16.19
N CYS A 99 9.11 -3.64 17.27
CA CYS A 99 9.74 -3.44 18.58
C CYS A 99 9.70 -4.67 19.53
N LEU A 100 8.79 -5.63 19.32
CA LEU A 100 8.64 -6.75 20.25
C LEU A 100 9.55 -7.94 19.93
N PRO A 101 9.92 -8.75 20.95
CA PRO A 101 10.65 -10.00 20.74
C PRO A 101 9.80 -11.02 19.97
N ARG A 102 10.47 -11.96 19.29
CA ARG A 102 9.86 -12.92 18.35
C ARG A 102 8.61 -13.62 18.90
N TRP A 103 8.64 -14.04 20.17
CA TRP A 103 7.55 -14.77 20.82
C TRP A 103 6.31 -13.91 21.14
N LEU A 104 6.46 -12.60 21.36
CA LEU A 104 5.34 -11.67 21.58
C LEU A 104 4.82 -11.01 20.32
N ARG A 105 5.68 -10.92 19.30
CA ARG A 105 5.45 -10.15 18.09
C ARG A 105 4.15 -10.51 17.39
N LEU A 106 4.00 -11.78 17.04
CA LEU A 106 2.85 -12.29 16.27
C LEU A 106 1.53 -12.20 17.06
N PRO A 107 1.42 -12.67 18.32
CA PRO A 107 0.14 -12.62 19.03
C PRO A 107 -0.32 -11.18 19.31
N ILE A 108 0.60 -10.29 19.71
CA ILE A 108 0.24 -8.90 20.02
C ILE A 108 -0.10 -8.12 18.76
N ALA A 109 0.70 -8.21 17.69
CA ALA A 109 0.36 -7.58 16.42
C ALA A 109 -0.97 -8.14 15.86
N GLY A 110 -1.19 -9.46 15.97
CA GLY A 110 -2.42 -10.11 15.56
C GLY A 110 -3.65 -9.67 16.35
N TYR A 111 -3.51 -9.32 17.64
CA TYR A 111 -4.58 -8.69 18.41
C TYR A 111 -4.97 -7.32 17.82
N PHE A 112 -3.96 -6.47 17.59
CA PHE A 112 -4.20 -5.13 17.05
C PHE A 112 -4.77 -5.16 15.63
N PHE A 113 -4.28 -6.02 14.74
CA PHE A 113 -4.88 -6.20 13.41
C PHE A 113 -6.33 -6.70 13.45
N ARG A 114 -6.65 -7.66 14.32
CA ARG A 114 -8.05 -8.11 14.50
C ARG A 114 -8.94 -6.97 14.97
N ARG A 115 -8.40 -6.08 15.80
CA ARG A 115 -9.12 -4.90 16.25
C ARG A 115 -9.30 -3.87 15.16
N ALA A 116 -8.25 -3.58 14.37
CA ALA A 116 -8.32 -2.73 13.19
C ALA A 116 -9.41 -3.23 12.24
N LYS A 117 -9.41 -4.53 11.89
CA LYS A 117 -10.42 -5.14 11.02
C LYS A 117 -11.86 -4.93 11.52
N ARG A 118 -12.10 -5.11 12.82
CA ARG A 118 -13.43 -4.87 13.43
C ARG A 118 -13.88 -3.42 13.29
N HIS A 119 -12.94 -2.48 13.41
CA HIS A 119 -13.22 -1.06 13.26
C HIS A 119 -13.48 -0.67 11.80
N VAL A 120 -12.73 -1.23 10.84
CA VAL A 120 -13.04 -1.08 9.40
C VAL A 120 -14.46 -1.55 9.08
N SER A 121 -14.86 -2.73 9.56
CA SER A 121 -16.23 -3.23 9.36
C SER A 121 -17.31 -2.38 10.03
N LYS A 122 -16.97 -1.65 11.10
CA LYS A 122 -17.90 -0.73 11.78
C LYS A 122 -18.01 0.60 11.06
N SER A 123 -16.89 1.15 10.60
CA SER A 123 -16.82 2.37 9.77
C SER A 123 -17.76 2.26 8.58
N HIS A 124 -17.68 1.15 7.84
CA HIS A 124 -18.60 0.87 6.74
C HIS A 124 -20.07 0.93 7.13
N ARG A 125 -20.44 0.21 8.20
CA ARG A 125 -21.84 0.02 8.59
C ARG A 125 -22.46 1.24 9.27
N LEU A 126 -21.67 2.01 10.00
CA LEU A 126 -22.17 3.09 10.89
C LEU A 126 -21.86 4.48 10.36
N GLU A 127 -20.76 4.65 9.62
CA GLU A 127 -20.26 5.95 9.16
C GLU A 127 -20.39 6.10 7.64
N GLY A 128 -20.75 5.03 6.91
CA GLY A 128 -20.90 5.04 5.45
C GLY A 128 -19.61 5.34 4.69
N ASN A 129 -18.46 5.32 5.37
CA ASN A 129 -17.18 5.68 4.77
C ASN A 129 -16.59 4.51 3.98
N THR A 130 -16.82 4.51 2.67
CA THR A 130 -16.38 3.45 1.75
C THR A 130 -14.89 3.57 1.41
N GLU A 131 -14.38 4.79 1.24
CA GLU A 131 -12.98 5.08 0.88
C GLU A 131 -11.98 4.48 1.87
N GLN A 132 -12.24 4.62 3.17
CA GLN A 132 -11.35 4.13 4.23
C GLN A 132 -11.40 2.60 4.41
N ILE A 133 -12.40 1.92 3.85
CA ILE A 133 -12.42 0.46 3.80
C ILE A 133 -11.35 -0.01 2.83
N TYR A 134 -11.32 0.59 1.65
CA TYR A 134 -10.40 0.21 0.60
C TYR A 134 -8.94 0.47 0.98
N SER A 135 -8.66 1.58 1.68
CA SER A 135 -7.30 1.93 2.10
C SER A 135 -6.66 0.94 3.10
N LEU A 136 -7.46 0.27 3.95
CA LEU A 136 -6.96 -0.71 4.93
C LEU A 136 -7.30 -2.17 4.63
N GLN A 137 -8.23 -2.45 3.70
CA GLN A 137 -8.70 -3.82 3.43
C GLN A 137 -7.56 -4.74 2.98
N TRP A 138 -6.63 -4.23 2.17
CA TRP A 138 -5.48 -4.97 1.67
C TRP A 138 -4.65 -5.59 2.79
N ALA A 139 -4.44 -4.87 3.90
CA ALA A 139 -3.61 -5.31 5.03
C ALA A 139 -4.17 -6.56 5.73
N PHE A 140 -5.45 -6.85 5.55
CA PHE A 140 -6.09 -8.04 6.12
C PHE A 140 -6.04 -9.26 5.19
N HIS A 141 -5.59 -9.12 3.95
CA HIS A 141 -5.43 -10.22 3.00
C HIS A 141 -4.32 -11.18 3.43
N PRO A 142 -4.45 -12.52 3.24
CA PRO A 142 -3.40 -13.47 3.61
C PRO A 142 -2.02 -13.16 3.04
N LEU A 143 -1.95 -12.75 1.76
CA LEU A 143 -0.70 -12.34 1.11
C LEU A 143 -0.07 -11.10 1.78
N ALA A 144 -0.88 -10.10 2.10
CA ALA A 144 -0.41 -8.91 2.81
C ALA A 144 0.04 -9.25 4.23
N ARG A 145 -0.63 -10.18 4.93
CA ARG A 145 -0.20 -10.61 6.26
C ARG A 145 1.17 -11.28 6.23
N LYS A 146 1.46 -12.09 5.21
CA LYS A 146 2.78 -12.70 4.97
C LYS A 146 3.82 -11.61 4.68
N PHE A 147 3.51 -10.68 3.78
CA PHE A 147 4.36 -9.53 3.46
C PHE A 147 4.73 -8.72 4.70
N LEU A 148 3.72 -8.36 5.51
CA LEU A 148 3.90 -7.56 6.72
C LEU A 148 4.52 -8.36 7.88
N ALA A 149 4.68 -9.69 7.79
CA ALA A 149 5.16 -10.50 8.91
C ALA A 149 6.66 -10.34 9.17
N ASP A 150 7.41 -9.96 8.13
CA ASP A 150 8.86 -9.80 8.17
C ASP A 150 9.25 -8.43 8.75
N PRO A 151 9.81 -8.37 9.98
CA PRO A 151 10.15 -7.10 10.61
C PRO A 151 11.35 -6.40 9.96
N LEU A 152 12.27 -7.14 9.33
CA LEU A 152 13.45 -6.55 8.68
C LEU A 152 13.02 -5.82 7.41
N ARG A 153 12.16 -6.46 6.61
CA ARG A 153 11.52 -5.84 5.45
C ARG A 153 10.72 -4.61 5.84
N LEU A 154 9.89 -4.70 6.88
CA LEU A 154 9.11 -3.56 7.36
C LEU A 154 10.02 -2.39 7.75
N ALA A 155 11.09 -2.66 8.51
CA ALA A 155 12.05 -1.64 8.88
C ALA A 155 12.70 -1.02 7.63
N ALA A 156 13.18 -1.82 6.68
CA ALA A 156 13.82 -1.33 5.46
C ALA A 156 12.89 -0.46 4.59
N ILE A 157 11.61 -0.80 4.48
CA ILE A 157 10.63 0.01 3.74
C ILE A 157 10.38 1.35 4.45
N LEU A 158 10.30 1.33 5.77
CA LEU A 158 9.90 2.47 6.59
C LEU A 158 11.05 3.41 6.98
N ASP A 159 12.29 2.93 7.02
CA ASP A 159 13.47 3.67 7.49
C ASP A 159 13.92 4.79 6.53
N GLY A 160 13.24 4.98 5.39
CA GLY A 160 13.47 6.11 4.48
C GLY A 160 14.87 6.21 3.87
N SER A 161 15.81 5.32 4.21
CA SER A 161 17.25 5.42 3.99
C SER A 161 17.77 4.65 2.78
N GLY A 162 17.04 3.65 2.26
CA GLY A 162 17.66 2.65 1.37
C GLY A 162 17.06 2.39 -0.02
N ALA A 163 15.74 2.56 -0.27
CA ALA A 163 15.15 2.03 -1.51
C ALA A 163 13.97 2.82 -2.11
N GLN A 164 13.22 3.59 -1.32
CA GLN A 164 12.04 4.33 -1.82
C GLN A 164 12.35 5.75 -2.31
N ARG A 165 13.57 6.28 -2.08
CA ARG A 165 13.96 7.61 -2.60
C ARG A 165 14.35 7.60 -4.08
N GLN A 166 14.51 6.43 -4.71
CA GLN A 166 15.17 6.32 -6.03
C GLN A 166 14.61 5.26 -6.98
N THR A 167 13.40 4.74 -6.81
CA THR A 167 12.78 4.08 -7.97
C THR A 167 12.23 5.18 -8.88
N ASN A 168 13.10 5.78 -9.69
CA ASN A 168 12.77 6.62 -10.85
C ASN A 168 11.98 5.87 -11.93
N PHE A 169 11.33 4.77 -11.54
CA PHE A 169 10.62 3.86 -12.42
C PHE A 169 9.12 4.00 -12.17
N PRO A 170 8.32 4.23 -13.22
CA PRO A 170 6.91 4.59 -13.08
C PRO A 170 6.05 3.33 -12.84
N PHE A 171 6.34 2.55 -11.80
CA PHE A 171 5.56 1.37 -11.44
C PHE A 171 4.29 1.71 -10.65
N THR A 172 4.36 2.76 -9.86
CA THR A 172 3.27 3.21 -8.99
C THR A 172 3.27 4.72 -8.94
N ASP A 173 2.09 5.33 -8.89
CA ASP A 173 1.94 6.77 -8.62
C ASP A 173 2.22 7.05 -7.12
N SER A 174 3.49 6.93 -6.74
CA SER A 174 3.96 7.09 -5.38
C SER A 174 4.22 8.57 -5.11
N THR A 175 3.17 9.32 -4.79
CA THR A 175 3.37 10.60 -4.09
C THR A 175 3.90 10.29 -2.69
N GLN A 176 4.89 11.06 -2.22
CA GLN A 176 5.50 10.87 -0.91
C GLN A 176 4.43 11.01 0.19
N SER A 177 3.79 9.90 0.57
CA SER A 177 2.69 9.93 1.52
C SER A 177 3.22 10.15 2.93
N ALA A 178 2.55 11.03 3.67
CA ALA A 178 2.82 11.29 5.08
C ALA A 178 2.39 10.11 6.01
N LYS A 179 1.83 9.02 5.46
CA LYS A 179 1.25 7.91 6.24
C LYS A 179 2.01 6.58 6.09
N PRO A 180 2.42 5.92 7.19
CA PRO A 180 3.12 4.64 7.15
C PRO A 180 2.39 3.51 6.41
N LEU A 181 1.06 3.44 6.52
CA LEU A 181 0.29 2.38 5.87
C LEU A 181 0.23 2.55 4.35
N GLU A 182 0.28 3.78 3.85
CA GLU A 182 0.29 4.05 2.41
C GLU A 182 1.65 3.68 1.82
N VAL A 183 2.75 4.06 2.48
CA VAL A 183 4.12 3.61 2.11
C VAL A 183 4.21 2.08 2.08
N LEU A 184 3.67 1.39 3.09
CA LEU A 184 3.64 -0.08 3.11
C LEU A 184 2.75 -0.68 2.02
N ARG A 185 1.63 -0.02 1.69
CA ARG A 185 0.73 -0.42 0.60
C ARG A 185 1.43 -0.29 -0.74
N ASP A 186 2.18 0.79 -0.95
CA ASP A 186 2.93 1.03 -2.20
C ASP A 186 4.05 0.01 -2.36
N ALA A 187 4.82 -0.26 -1.31
CA ALA A 187 5.79 -1.35 -1.31
C ALA A 187 5.13 -2.72 -1.54
N PHE A 188 3.91 -2.94 -1.03
CA PHE A 188 3.16 -4.17 -1.27
C PHE A 188 2.70 -4.30 -2.73
N LYS A 189 2.33 -3.21 -3.41
CA LYS A 189 2.03 -3.22 -4.85
C LYS A 189 3.24 -3.68 -5.65
N ILE A 190 4.42 -3.12 -5.38
CA ILE A 190 5.68 -3.54 -6.02
C ILE A 190 5.99 -5.01 -5.73
N TYR A 191 5.81 -5.47 -4.49
CA TYR A 191 5.98 -6.88 -4.14
C TYR A 191 5.04 -7.82 -4.92
N LEU A 192 3.80 -7.39 -5.20
CA LEU A 192 2.87 -8.17 -6.02
C LEU A 192 3.28 -8.18 -7.48
N LEU A 193 3.74 -7.05 -8.03
CA LEU A 193 4.27 -6.96 -9.40
C LEU A 193 5.49 -7.88 -9.58
N ASP A 194 6.44 -7.83 -8.65
CA ASP A 194 7.62 -8.71 -8.64
C ASP A 194 7.22 -10.19 -8.56
N ALA A 195 6.23 -10.52 -7.73
CA ALA A 195 5.70 -11.88 -7.64
C ALA A 195 4.94 -12.36 -8.89
N LEU A 196 4.50 -11.45 -9.77
CA LEU A 196 3.91 -11.76 -11.07
C LEU A 196 5.00 -11.89 -12.14
N LEU A 197 6.00 -11.01 -12.14
CA LEU A 197 7.17 -11.07 -13.02
C LEU A 197 7.96 -12.36 -12.85
N THR A 198 8.26 -12.74 -11.60
CA THR A 198 8.93 -14.02 -11.30
C THR A 198 8.17 -15.24 -11.79
N GLN A 199 6.83 -15.16 -11.89
CA GLN A 199 6.01 -16.21 -12.50
C GLN A 199 6.00 -16.18 -14.02
N ILE A 200 6.38 -15.08 -14.68
CA ILE A 200 6.58 -15.07 -16.12
C ILE A 200 7.90 -15.76 -16.45
N ASP A 201 8.95 -15.45 -15.69
CA ASP A 201 10.32 -15.94 -15.93
C ASP A 201 10.55 -17.38 -15.47
N SER A 202 9.76 -17.86 -14.49
CA SER A 202 9.91 -19.21 -13.96
C SER A 202 9.75 -20.26 -15.06
N SER A 203 10.76 -21.13 -15.24
CA SER A 203 10.69 -22.28 -16.13
C SER A 203 9.76 -23.39 -15.60
N GLU A 204 9.40 -23.34 -14.32
CA GLU A 204 8.47 -24.27 -13.69
C GLU A 204 7.02 -24.02 -14.15
N GLY A 205 6.17 -25.04 -13.95
CA GLY A 205 4.76 -24.98 -14.32
C GLY A 205 4.00 -23.81 -13.67
N LEU A 206 3.12 -23.17 -14.44
CA LEU A 206 2.39 -21.99 -13.99
C LEU A 206 1.28 -22.37 -13.00
N ARG A 207 1.33 -21.79 -11.79
CA ARG A 207 0.27 -21.94 -10.79
C ARG A 207 -0.83 -20.91 -11.03
N VAL A 208 -1.87 -21.32 -11.77
CA VAL A 208 -3.00 -20.44 -12.13
C VAL A 208 -3.67 -19.74 -10.94
N PRO A 209 -4.07 -20.42 -9.85
CA PRO A 209 -4.76 -19.74 -8.75
C PRO A 209 -3.88 -18.68 -8.10
N ASP A 210 -2.58 -18.94 -8.05
CA ASP A 210 -1.57 -18.10 -7.42
C ASP A 210 -1.41 -16.73 -8.10
N PHE A 211 -1.25 -16.68 -9.43
CA PHE A 211 -1.14 -15.38 -10.09
C PHE A 211 -2.47 -14.67 -10.24
N VAL A 212 -3.58 -15.40 -10.36
CA VAL A 212 -4.92 -14.81 -10.40
C VAL A 212 -5.26 -14.12 -9.08
N GLU A 213 -4.96 -14.75 -7.94
CA GLU A 213 -5.16 -14.13 -6.62
C GLU A 213 -4.31 -12.85 -6.48
N ARG A 214 -3.03 -12.92 -6.88
CA ARG A 214 -2.11 -11.76 -6.83
C ARG A 214 -2.57 -10.62 -7.74
N SER A 215 -2.98 -10.91 -8.97
CA SER A 215 -3.41 -9.88 -9.92
C SER A 215 -4.73 -9.24 -9.52
N GLN A 216 -5.71 -10.03 -9.06
CA GLN A 216 -6.98 -9.51 -8.57
C GLN A 216 -6.80 -8.62 -7.34
N LEU A 217 -5.96 -9.06 -6.39
CA LEU A 217 -5.64 -8.25 -5.22
C LEU A 217 -4.96 -6.94 -5.61
N LEU A 218 -3.98 -6.99 -6.52
CA LEU A 218 -3.27 -5.81 -6.99
C LEU A 218 -4.22 -4.82 -7.65
N LEU A 219 -5.06 -5.29 -8.58
CA LEU A 219 -6.07 -4.46 -9.25
C LEU A 219 -7.09 -3.87 -8.26
N GLN A 220 -7.52 -4.66 -7.27
CA GLN A 220 -8.41 -4.15 -6.22
C GLN A 220 -7.76 -3.01 -5.44
N ILE A 221 -6.46 -3.11 -5.12
CA ILE A 221 -5.73 -2.06 -4.40
C ILE A 221 -5.58 -0.78 -5.26
N CYS A 222 -5.34 -0.93 -6.56
CA CYS A 222 -5.10 0.21 -7.45
C CYS A 222 -6.39 0.94 -7.86
N ILE A 223 -7.46 0.20 -8.15
CA ILE A 223 -8.74 0.75 -8.63
C ILE A 223 -9.54 1.36 -7.48
N ALA A 224 -9.46 0.80 -6.28
CA ALA A 224 -10.28 1.25 -5.16
C ALA A 224 -9.90 2.63 -4.60
N ASN A 225 -8.83 3.24 -5.09
CA ASN A 225 -8.48 4.65 -4.82
C ASN A 225 -9.00 5.61 -5.91
N GLY A 226 -9.64 5.11 -6.96
CA GLY A 226 -10.09 5.90 -8.12
C GLY A 226 -11.61 5.85 -8.37
N SER A 227 -12.39 5.22 -7.50
CA SER A 227 -13.86 5.22 -7.65
C SER A 227 -14.42 6.55 -7.13
N ASP A 228 -14.82 7.41 -8.07
CA ASP A 228 -15.70 8.58 -7.93
C ASP A 228 -16.38 8.75 -6.57
N THR A 229 -15.69 9.39 -5.64
CA THR A 229 -16.34 10.28 -4.70
C THR A 229 -15.91 11.69 -5.05
N SER A 230 -16.56 12.25 -6.09
CA SER A 230 -16.84 13.69 -6.08
C SER A 230 -17.54 13.95 -4.76
N VAL A 231 -16.76 14.36 -3.76
CA VAL A 231 -17.29 14.99 -2.56
C VAL A 231 -17.92 16.26 -3.08
N LYS A 232 -19.19 16.17 -3.48
CA LYS A 232 -20.10 17.29 -3.37
C LYS A 232 -20.05 17.67 -1.91
N CYS A 233 -19.17 18.60 -1.57
CA CYS A 233 -19.34 19.44 -0.41
C CYS A 233 -20.76 19.98 -0.54
N LYS A 234 -21.70 19.35 0.16
CA LYS A 234 -22.98 19.98 0.45
C LYS A 234 -22.62 21.20 1.28
N GLU A 235 -22.47 22.34 0.62
CA GLU A 235 -22.71 23.65 1.22
C GLU A 235 -24.19 23.68 1.62
N ASN A 236 -24.51 22.97 2.70
CA ASN A 236 -25.70 23.29 3.44
C ASN A 236 -25.31 24.43 4.36
N GLY A 237 -25.69 25.64 3.97
CA GLY A 237 -25.60 26.87 4.75
C GLY A 237 -26.37 26.76 6.06
N GLY A 238 -25.74 26.13 7.05
CA GLY A 238 -26.16 26.14 8.44
C GLY A 238 -24.90 26.20 9.28
N GLU A 239 -24.69 27.32 9.97
CA GLU A 239 -23.63 27.52 10.95
C GLU A 239 -23.79 26.50 12.09
N SER A 240 -23.24 25.30 11.89
CA SER A 240 -23.01 24.35 12.95
C SER A 240 -21.58 24.55 13.40
N TYR A 241 -21.39 24.90 14.68
CA TYR A 241 -20.08 25.01 15.34
C TYR A 241 -19.31 23.70 15.18
N ARG A 242 -18.55 23.56 14.09
CA ARG A 242 -17.60 22.46 13.88
C ARG A 242 -16.57 22.51 14.99
N THR A 243 -16.36 21.39 15.66
CA THR A 243 -15.33 21.32 16.70
C THR A 243 -13.95 21.15 16.08
N ASP A 244 -12.92 21.82 16.61
CA ASP A 244 -11.52 21.75 16.13
C ASP A 244 -10.99 20.30 15.99
N SER A 245 -11.52 19.38 16.81
CA SER A 245 -11.20 17.95 16.76
C SER A 245 -11.74 17.24 15.52
N GLU A 246 -12.87 17.67 14.96
CA GLU A 246 -13.45 17.10 13.74
C GLU A 246 -12.71 17.62 12.51
N ALA A 247 -12.38 18.92 12.49
CA ALA A 247 -11.54 19.52 11.44
C ALA A 247 -10.15 18.88 11.37
N LEU A 248 -9.50 18.61 12.52
CA LEU A 248 -8.22 17.93 12.56
C LEU A 248 -8.31 16.45 12.12
N SER A 249 -9.43 15.79 12.42
CA SER A 249 -9.69 14.43 11.94
C SER A 249 -9.91 14.40 10.42
N ASP A 250 -10.61 15.37 9.86
CA ASP A 250 -10.81 15.48 8.42
C ASP A 250 -9.49 15.75 7.69
N ILE A 251 -8.65 16.68 8.20
CA ILE A 251 -7.31 16.95 7.66
C ILE A 251 -6.42 15.70 7.71
N LEU A 252 -6.51 14.93 8.79
CA LEU A 252 -5.76 13.67 8.93
C LEU A 252 -6.27 12.57 8.02
N LEU A 253 -7.55 12.58 7.65
CA LEU A 253 -8.18 11.57 6.81
C LEU A 253 -8.16 11.96 5.32
N SER A 254 -8.07 13.25 5.00
CA SER A 254 -7.94 13.83 3.66
C SER A 254 -6.49 13.76 3.17
N SER A 255 -6.00 12.56 2.90
CA SER A 255 -4.76 12.40 2.14
C SER A 255 -5.11 12.44 0.65
N ASN A 256 -4.37 13.25 -0.11
CA ASN A 256 -4.53 13.52 -1.54
C ASN A 256 -4.33 12.26 -2.41
N SER A 257 -5.26 11.30 -2.37
CA SER A 257 -5.26 10.13 -3.25
C SER A 257 -6.61 9.95 -3.94
N SER A 258 -7.15 11.03 -4.50
CA SER A 258 -8.40 11.00 -5.29
C SER A 258 -8.20 10.46 -6.71
N ALA A 259 -6.98 10.07 -7.08
CA ALA A 259 -6.69 9.38 -8.33
C ALA A 259 -6.23 7.95 -8.00
N GLY A 260 -6.86 6.97 -8.63
CA GLY A 260 -6.37 5.59 -8.60
C GLY A 260 -4.94 5.49 -9.13
N ASP A 261 -4.22 4.44 -8.76
CA ASP A 261 -2.86 4.24 -9.27
C ASP A 261 -2.92 3.68 -10.71
N GLU A 262 -3.03 4.58 -11.68
CA GLU A 262 -3.15 4.25 -13.10
C GLU A 262 -1.94 3.48 -13.62
N LEU A 263 -0.73 3.83 -13.13
CA LEU A 263 0.52 3.21 -13.52
C LEU A 263 0.54 1.74 -13.09
N CYS A 264 0.29 1.48 -11.80
CA CYS A 264 0.30 0.13 -11.28
C CYS A 264 -0.86 -0.71 -11.85
N THR A 265 -2.00 -0.09 -12.14
CA THR A 265 -3.13 -0.73 -12.83
C THR A 265 -2.72 -1.22 -14.22
N TRP A 266 -2.02 -0.38 -14.99
CA TRP A 266 -1.52 -0.74 -16.30
C TRP A 266 -0.53 -1.90 -16.25
N TRP A 267 0.46 -1.85 -15.35
CA TRP A 267 1.44 -2.93 -15.14
C TRP A 267 0.76 -4.24 -14.72
N ALA A 268 -0.21 -4.18 -13.80
CA ALA A 268 -0.98 -5.34 -13.37
C ALA A 268 -1.70 -6.01 -14.54
N HIS A 269 -2.34 -5.24 -15.42
CA HIS A 269 -3.01 -5.77 -16.62
C HIS A 269 -2.03 -6.33 -17.64
N LEU A 270 -0.89 -5.67 -17.88
CA LEU A 270 0.15 -6.15 -18.80
C LEU A 270 0.68 -7.52 -18.35
N LEU A 271 1.09 -7.65 -17.08
CA LEU A 271 1.59 -8.91 -16.53
C LEU A 271 0.52 -10.00 -16.49
N SER A 272 -0.72 -9.65 -16.13
CA SER A 272 -1.83 -10.61 -16.13
C SER A 272 -2.14 -11.14 -17.53
N SER A 273 -2.08 -10.28 -18.55
CA SER A 273 -2.26 -10.68 -19.95
C SER A 273 -1.14 -11.63 -20.40
N ALA A 274 0.12 -11.31 -20.07
CA ALA A 274 1.26 -12.16 -20.37
C ALA A 274 1.17 -13.55 -19.71
N LEU A 275 0.77 -13.61 -18.45
CA LEU A 275 0.57 -14.86 -17.71
C LEU A 275 -0.60 -15.68 -18.27
N HIS A 276 -1.68 -15.04 -18.73
CA HIS A 276 -2.78 -15.72 -19.41
C HIS A 276 -2.40 -16.26 -20.79
N TRP A 277 -1.57 -15.54 -21.57
CA TRP A 277 -0.97 -16.08 -22.79
C TRP A 277 -0.09 -17.28 -22.49
N ARG A 278 0.76 -17.21 -21.45
CA ARG A 278 1.60 -18.33 -21.02
C ARG A 278 0.77 -19.56 -20.63
N HIS A 279 -0.38 -19.34 -19.99
CA HIS A 279 -1.31 -20.41 -19.63
C HIS A 279 -2.10 -21.00 -20.82
N GLY A 280 -2.15 -20.29 -21.96
CA GLY A 280 -2.98 -20.67 -23.11
C GLY A 280 -4.41 -20.12 -23.09
N ASN A 281 -4.79 -19.31 -22.09
CA ASN A 281 -6.13 -18.72 -22.01
C ASN A 281 -6.21 -17.39 -22.78
N MET A 282 -6.39 -17.50 -24.09
CA MET A 282 -6.45 -16.33 -25.00
C MET A 282 -7.65 -15.41 -24.72
N ALA A 283 -8.78 -15.95 -24.24
CA ALA A 283 -9.97 -15.15 -23.98
C ALA A 283 -9.73 -14.13 -22.85
N ARG A 284 -9.19 -14.58 -21.72
CA ARG A 284 -8.86 -13.68 -20.60
C ARG A 284 -7.67 -12.77 -20.91
N ALA A 285 -6.69 -13.26 -21.68
CA ALA A 285 -5.57 -12.43 -22.09
C ALA A 285 -6.02 -11.20 -22.91
N ARG A 286 -6.99 -11.36 -23.81
CA ARG A 286 -7.59 -10.28 -24.60
C ARG A 286 -8.34 -9.25 -23.74
N GLN A 287 -9.02 -9.68 -22.69
CA GLN A 287 -9.71 -8.76 -21.76
C GLN A 287 -8.73 -7.78 -21.12
N HIS A 288 -7.58 -8.29 -20.63
CA HIS A 288 -6.53 -7.43 -20.09
C HIS A 288 -5.84 -6.60 -21.17
N ASN A 289 -5.62 -7.16 -22.37
CA ASN A 289 -5.00 -6.45 -23.49
C ASN A 289 -5.78 -5.20 -23.91
N ALA A 290 -7.11 -5.24 -23.88
CA ALA A 290 -7.96 -4.11 -24.21
C ALA A 290 -7.69 -2.88 -23.32
N ILE A 291 -7.29 -3.11 -22.06
CA ILE A 291 -6.95 -2.05 -21.10
C ILE A 291 -5.51 -1.58 -21.31
N VAL A 292 -4.56 -2.51 -21.54
CA VAL A 292 -3.13 -2.19 -21.79
C VAL A 292 -2.95 -1.25 -22.98
N ARG A 293 -3.82 -1.32 -23.99
CA ARG A 293 -3.82 -0.38 -25.14
C ARG A 293 -3.98 1.09 -24.73
N LYS A 294 -4.64 1.37 -23.60
CA LYS A 294 -4.77 2.71 -23.03
C LYS A 294 -3.60 2.97 -22.10
N CYS A 295 -2.42 3.24 -22.68
CA CYS A 295 -1.21 3.51 -21.92
C CYS A 295 -1.28 4.90 -21.25
N PRO A 296 -1.08 5.01 -19.91
CA PRO A 296 -0.96 6.29 -19.22
C PRO A 296 0.14 7.18 -19.80
N GLN A 297 -0.09 8.50 -19.85
CA GLN A 297 0.85 9.46 -20.44
C GLN A 297 2.22 9.45 -19.75
N ASN A 298 2.24 9.26 -18.42
CA ASN A 298 3.49 9.20 -17.65
C ASN A 298 4.38 8.01 -18.08
N LEU A 299 3.78 6.89 -18.52
CA LEU A 299 4.54 5.75 -19.02
C LEU A 299 5.13 6.00 -20.41
N LEU A 300 4.52 6.88 -21.22
CA LEU A 300 5.05 7.22 -22.54
C LEU A 300 6.34 8.04 -22.46
N GLN A 301 6.69 8.57 -21.29
CA GLN A 301 7.93 9.30 -21.04
C GLN A 301 9.08 8.37 -20.60
N SER A 302 8.79 7.10 -20.27
CA SER A 302 9.79 6.12 -19.83
C SER A 302 10.20 5.21 -20.97
N ASP A 303 11.50 5.22 -21.32
CA ASP A 303 12.07 4.33 -22.35
C ASP A 303 11.83 2.86 -22.01
N THR A 304 11.94 2.46 -20.74
CA THR A 304 11.67 1.08 -20.32
C THR A 304 10.22 0.68 -20.50
N ALA A 305 9.28 1.54 -20.11
CA ALA A 305 7.86 1.26 -20.25
C ALA A 305 7.47 1.13 -21.73
N LEU A 306 8.04 1.98 -22.60
CA LEU A 306 7.90 1.87 -24.05
C LEU A 306 8.51 0.57 -24.58
N ALA A 307 9.70 0.19 -24.14
CA ALA A 307 10.34 -1.07 -24.54
C ALA A 307 9.48 -2.28 -24.18
N VAL A 308 8.97 -2.33 -22.93
CA VAL A 308 8.11 -3.42 -22.48
C VAL A 308 6.77 -3.41 -23.23
N GLY A 309 6.18 -2.25 -23.46
CA GLY A 309 4.94 -2.12 -24.25
C GLY A 309 5.10 -2.61 -25.70
N LEU A 310 6.21 -2.27 -26.35
CA LEU A 310 6.53 -2.72 -27.71
C LEU A 310 6.81 -4.23 -27.77
N ALA A 311 7.56 -4.77 -26.79
CA ALA A 311 7.77 -6.21 -26.67
C ALA A 311 6.46 -6.97 -26.46
N PHE A 312 5.56 -6.44 -25.63
CA PHE A 312 4.22 -6.95 -25.42
C PHE A 312 3.38 -6.94 -26.70
N CYS A 313 3.42 -5.84 -27.48
CA CYS A 313 2.74 -5.73 -28.77
C CYS A 313 3.28 -6.75 -29.79
N SER A 314 4.60 -6.93 -29.87
CA SER A 314 5.21 -7.96 -30.73
C SER A 314 4.70 -9.36 -30.36
N ARG A 315 4.72 -9.69 -29.05
CA ARG A 315 4.23 -10.97 -28.55
C ARG A 315 2.76 -11.19 -28.88
N LYS A 316 1.93 -10.15 -28.74
CA LYS A 316 0.52 -10.20 -29.12
C LYS A 316 0.34 -10.56 -30.59
N ILE A 317 1.05 -9.86 -31.50
CA ILE A 317 0.96 -10.09 -32.95
C ILE A 317 1.32 -11.54 -33.27
N CYS A 318 2.38 -12.07 -32.65
CA CYS A 318 2.82 -13.45 -32.81
C CYS A 318 1.82 -14.50 -32.30
N LEU A 319 0.91 -14.16 -31.38
CA LEU A 319 -0.04 -15.11 -30.80
C LEU A 319 -1.45 -14.97 -31.39
N GLU A 320 -1.90 -13.75 -31.62
CA GLU A 320 -3.30 -13.44 -31.95
C GLU A 320 -3.50 -13.08 -33.43
N ASP A 321 -2.50 -12.43 -34.07
CA ASP A 321 -2.64 -11.83 -35.40
C ASP A 321 -1.86 -12.56 -36.50
N ARG A 322 -1.49 -13.84 -36.29
CA ARG A 322 -0.74 -14.68 -37.27
C ARG A 322 -1.38 -14.79 -38.66
N LYS A 323 -2.67 -14.47 -38.78
CA LYS A 323 -3.41 -14.53 -40.05
C LYS A 323 -3.16 -13.32 -40.96
N GLN A 324 -2.54 -12.25 -40.46
CA GLN A 324 -2.21 -11.07 -41.27
C GLN A 324 -0.99 -11.35 -42.15
N LYS A 325 -1.02 -10.97 -43.43
CA LYS A 325 0.06 -11.30 -44.39
C LYS A 325 1.45 -10.78 -43.99
N ALA A 326 1.53 -9.66 -43.26
CA ALA A 326 2.77 -9.01 -42.85
C ALA A 326 3.07 -9.13 -41.34
N TRP A 327 2.49 -10.11 -40.63
CA TRP A 327 2.60 -10.19 -39.17
C TRP A 327 4.06 -10.31 -38.67
N THR A 328 4.92 -11.00 -39.43
CA THR A 328 6.34 -11.19 -39.11
C THR A 328 7.13 -9.89 -39.16
N GLU A 329 6.98 -9.12 -40.24
CA GLU A 329 7.64 -7.83 -40.43
C GLU A 329 7.23 -6.83 -39.35
N ILE A 330 5.92 -6.76 -39.06
CA ILE A 330 5.40 -5.86 -38.02
C ILE A 330 5.92 -6.29 -36.63
N ALA A 331 5.94 -7.59 -36.34
CA ALA A 331 6.45 -8.09 -35.06
C ALA A 331 7.94 -7.78 -34.87
N LEU A 332 8.77 -7.97 -35.90
CA LEU A 332 10.20 -7.65 -35.88
C LEU A 332 10.44 -6.15 -35.67
N LEU A 333 9.72 -5.30 -36.38
CA LEU A 333 9.81 -3.85 -36.23
C LEU A 333 9.51 -3.39 -34.79
N HIS A 334 8.55 -4.04 -34.11
CA HIS A 334 8.28 -3.74 -32.70
C HIS A 334 9.43 -4.20 -31.78
N VAL A 335 10.05 -5.35 -32.04
CA VAL A 335 11.20 -5.83 -31.27
C VAL A 335 12.41 -4.90 -31.45
N GLU A 336 12.71 -4.48 -32.68
CA GLU A 336 13.81 -3.57 -32.97
C GLU A 336 13.63 -2.22 -32.26
N LYS A 337 12.41 -1.66 -32.31
CA LYS A 337 12.09 -0.43 -31.57
C LYS A 337 12.21 -0.63 -30.06
N ALA A 338 11.72 -1.75 -29.51
CA ALA A 338 11.85 -2.05 -28.09
C ALA A 338 13.32 -2.11 -27.66
N PHE A 339 14.15 -2.78 -28.45
CA PHE A 339 15.59 -2.87 -28.20
C PHE A 339 16.28 -1.50 -28.27
N ALA A 340 15.92 -0.66 -29.23
CA ALA A 340 16.43 0.71 -29.33
C ALA A 340 16.12 1.55 -28.07
N HIS A 341 14.92 1.42 -27.49
CA HIS A 341 14.57 2.10 -26.24
C HIS A 341 15.41 1.60 -25.05
N LEU A 342 15.59 0.28 -24.90
CA LEU A 342 16.46 -0.28 -23.84
C LEU A 342 17.92 0.18 -23.98
N GLN A 343 18.41 0.33 -25.21
CA GLN A 343 19.76 0.85 -25.44
C GLN A 343 19.92 2.33 -25.08
N ARG A 344 18.86 3.15 -25.17
CA ARG A 344 18.90 4.54 -24.74
C ARG A 344 19.01 4.61 -23.22
N GLU A 345 18.17 3.87 -22.52
CA GLU A 345 18.19 3.77 -21.05
C GLU A 345 19.55 3.28 -20.51
N ASN A 346 20.11 2.21 -21.09
CA ASN A 346 21.43 1.69 -20.70
C ASN A 346 22.57 2.70 -20.96
N ARG A 347 22.43 3.58 -21.96
CA ARG A 347 23.40 4.66 -22.17
C ARG A 347 23.28 5.71 -21.07
N PHE A 348 22.07 6.10 -20.66
CA PHE A 348 21.88 7.06 -19.57
C PHE A 348 22.42 6.58 -18.21
N HIS A 349 22.24 5.29 -17.87
CA HIS A 349 22.80 4.76 -16.62
C HIS A 349 24.33 4.69 -16.61
N ARG A 350 24.96 4.49 -17.78
CA ARG A 350 26.43 4.48 -17.90
C ARG A 350 27.07 5.84 -17.62
N TRP A 351 26.30 6.94 -17.70
CA TRP A 351 26.75 8.31 -17.38
C TRP A 351 26.41 8.75 -15.94
N GLN A 352 25.68 7.94 -15.16
CA GLN A 352 25.29 8.26 -13.78
C GLN A 352 26.11 7.53 -12.70
N VAL A 353 26.97 6.58 -13.09
CA VAL A 353 27.93 5.97 -12.17
C VAL A 353 29.14 6.90 -12.05
N PRO A 354 29.53 7.36 -10.85
CA PRO A 354 30.77 8.12 -10.67
C PRO A 354 31.95 7.35 -11.26
N LEU A 355 32.83 8.04 -11.99
CA LEU A 355 34.03 7.49 -12.65
C LEU A 355 34.99 6.75 -11.71
N GLU A 356 34.79 6.81 -10.39
CA GLU A 356 35.64 6.16 -9.38
C GLU A 356 35.48 4.64 -9.27
N CYS A 357 34.48 4.03 -9.93
CA CYS A 357 34.30 2.56 -9.92
C CYS A 357 34.65 1.85 -11.24
N GLN A 358 35.18 2.56 -12.25
CA GLN A 358 35.55 1.95 -13.55
C GLN A 358 36.99 1.40 -13.60
N GLY A 359 37.74 1.47 -12.50
CA GLY A 359 39.08 0.93 -12.42
C GLY A 359 39.12 -0.44 -11.76
N GLN A 360 38.69 -1.51 -12.45
CA GLN A 360 39.32 -2.84 -12.43
C GLN A 360 38.46 -3.88 -13.16
N GLY A 361 39.00 -4.38 -14.29
CA GLY A 361 38.77 -5.76 -14.73
C GLY A 361 37.58 -6.02 -15.64
N ILE A 362 37.57 -5.44 -16.85
CA ILE A 362 36.98 -6.11 -18.02
C ILE A 362 38.10 -6.32 -19.04
N ASP A 363 38.97 -7.27 -18.72
CA ASP A 363 39.75 -7.98 -19.72
C ASP A 363 39.49 -9.47 -19.49
N LYS A 364 39.18 -10.15 -20.60
CA LYS A 364 38.91 -11.59 -20.77
C LYS A 364 37.45 -12.01 -20.55
N ILE A 365 36.67 -11.97 -21.64
CA ILE A 365 36.08 -13.19 -22.23
C ILE A 365 36.08 -12.98 -23.76
N GLN A 366 37.00 -13.67 -24.44
CA GLN A 366 36.90 -14.03 -25.87
C GLN A 366 36.06 -15.29 -25.99
#